data_AF-A0AAV6HTU1-F1
#
_entry.id   AF-A0AAV6HTU1-F1
#
_cell.length_a   1.000
_cell.length_b   1.000
_cell.length_c   1.000
_cell.angle_alpha   90.00
_cell.angle_beta   90.00
_cell.angle_gamma   90.00
#
_symmetry.space_group_name_H-M   'P 1'
#
loop_
_entity.id
_entity.type
_entity.pdbx_description
1 polymer ?
#
loop_
_entity_poly.entity_id
_entity_poly.type
_entity_poly.pdbx_seq_one_letter_code
_entity_poly.pdbx_strand_id
1 'polypeptide(L)'
;MTKYYRAGYNAVRKHSSTAYVIMSNRLGPADPKELFPLASGFTRSVIDVHYYNLYSDSFKRMSVQQNIDFVNTNQSAQLSQVTTSNGPLTFVGEWAAEWELHRRATKLDYQNFAKAQLQVYERANFGWAYWTLKNVHNHWSLEWMINNGYISLESNPTSGSRFGDEVSSATLDSV
;
A
#
# COMPACT_ATOMS: atom_id res chain seq x y z
N MET A 1 17.66 2.24 17.17
CA MET A 1 16.58 2.56 16.21
C MET A 1 15.51 3.49 16.79
N THR A 2 14.75 3.11 17.83
CA THR A 2 13.65 3.95 18.37
C THR A 2 14.08 5.35 18.82
N LYS A 3 15.30 5.51 19.37
CA LYS A 3 15.88 6.83 19.69
C LYS A 3 16.00 7.75 18.46
N TYR A 4 16.41 7.21 17.31
CA TYR A 4 16.55 7.95 16.06
C TYR A 4 15.18 8.43 15.54
N TYR A 5 14.20 7.53 15.47
CA TYR A 5 12.83 7.91 15.05
C TYR A 5 12.16 8.90 16.00
N ARG A 6 12.37 8.78 17.32
CA ARG A 6 11.89 9.78 18.29
C ARG A 6 12.51 11.15 18.06
N ALA A 7 13.82 11.20 17.83
CA ALA A 7 14.52 12.46 17.54
C ALA A 7 14.01 13.11 16.24
N GLY A 8 13.83 12.33 15.18
CA GLY A 8 13.26 12.80 13.92
C GLY A 8 11.82 13.33 14.07
N TYR A 9 10.95 12.58 14.77
CA TYR A 9 9.60 13.03 15.09
C TYR A 9 9.60 14.37 15.84
N ASN A 10 10.40 14.46 16.91
CA ASN A 10 10.50 15.67 17.71
C ASN A 10 11.04 16.86 16.88
N ALA A 11 11.97 16.62 15.97
CA ALA A 11 12.48 17.64 15.06
C ALA A 11 11.37 18.16 14.14
N VAL A 12 10.58 17.28 13.51
CA VAL A 12 9.43 17.71 12.69
C VAL A 12 8.41 18.49 13.52
N ARG A 13 8.09 18.04 14.74
CA ARG A 13 7.11 18.70 15.62
C ARG A 13 7.52 20.08 16.12
N LYS A 14 8.80 20.43 16.07
CA LYS A 14 9.27 21.81 16.30
C LYS A 14 8.88 22.78 15.18
N HIS A 15 8.65 22.27 13.96
CA HIS A 15 8.41 23.08 12.77
C HIS A 15 7.01 22.89 12.16
N SER A 16 6.35 21.76 12.41
CA SER A 16 5.01 21.49 11.93
C SER A 16 4.22 20.57 12.86
N SER A 17 3.06 21.05 13.28
CA SER A 17 2.05 20.28 14.02
C SER A 17 1.14 19.44 13.10
N THR A 18 1.15 19.71 11.79
CA THR A 18 0.22 19.11 10.82
C THR A 18 0.86 18.08 9.90
N ALA A 19 2.19 18.10 9.74
CA ALA A 19 2.91 17.13 8.92
C ALA A 19 2.82 15.71 9.50
N TYR A 20 2.57 14.73 8.63
CA TYR A 20 2.71 13.32 8.97
C TYR A 20 4.20 12.95 9.04
N VAL A 21 4.56 12.11 10.02
CA VAL A 21 5.92 11.57 10.16
C VAL A 21 5.86 10.09 9.83
N ILE A 22 6.47 9.73 8.70
CA ILE A 22 6.52 8.36 8.19
C ILE A 22 7.78 7.68 8.70
N MET A 23 7.64 6.52 9.31
CA MET A 23 8.72 5.72 9.89
C MET A 23 8.78 4.38 9.18
N SER A 24 9.87 4.13 8.45
CA SER A 24 10.01 2.90 7.68
C SER A 24 10.39 1.73 8.57
N ASN A 25 9.65 0.63 8.44
CA ASN A 25 10.04 -0.64 9.02
C ASN A 25 11.31 -1.16 8.34
N ARG A 26 12.11 -1.92 9.09
CA ARG A 26 13.26 -2.59 8.48
C ARG A 26 12.80 -3.68 7.53
N LEU A 27 13.47 -3.78 6.39
CA LEU A 27 13.36 -4.91 5.48
C LEU A 27 13.96 -6.17 6.12
N GLY A 28 13.44 -7.34 5.75
CA GLY A 28 13.96 -8.64 6.18
C GLY A 28 13.33 -9.16 7.49
N PRO A 29 14.02 -10.05 8.23
CA PRO A 29 13.46 -10.74 9.40
C PRO A 29 13.45 -9.83 10.64
N ALA A 30 12.65 -8.77 10.58
CA ALA A 30 12.36 -7.88 11.70
C ALA A 30 10.92 -8.09 12.19
N ASP A 31 10.65 -7.74 13.45
CA ASP A 31 9.27 -7.69 13.95
C ASP A 31 8.52 -6.57 13.21
N PRO A 32 7.44 -6.87 12.46
CA PRO A 32 6.68 -5.85 11.73
C PRO A 32 6.06 -4.79 12.65
N LYS A 33 6.01 -5.02 13.97
CA LYS A 33 5.50 -4.09 14.98
C LYS A 33 6.60 -3.45 15.84
N GLU A 34 7.88 -3.57 15.47
CA GLU A 34 8.98 -3.06 16.29
C GLU A 34 8.90 -1.54 16.58
N LEU A 35 8.25 -0.76 15.71
CA LEU A 35 8.02 0.66 15.87
C LEU A 35 6.67 1.02 16.51
N PHE A 36 5.75 0.06 16.70
CA PHE A 36 4.40 0.33 17.21
C PHE A 36 4.40 1.01 18.58
N PRO A 37 5.14 0.50 19.59
CA PRO A 37 5.16 1.14 20.91
C PRO A 37 5.61 2.60 20.88
N LEU A 38 6.44 2.97 19.90
CA LEU A 38 6.87 4.34 19.68
C LEU A 38 5.83 5.16 18.91
N ALA A 39 5.41 4.66 17.75
CA ALA A 39 4.57 5.39 16.81
C ALA A 39 3.13 5.58 17.33
N SER A 40 2.57 4.62 18.06
CA SER A 40 1.26 4.74 18.70
C SER A 40 1.18 5.87 19.73
N GLY A 41 2.31 6.28 20.31
CA GLY A 41 2.38 7.40 21.25
C GLY A 41 2.45 8.77 20.58
N PHE A 42 2.41 8.84 19.24
CA PHE A 42 2.59 10.05 18.46
C PHE A 42 1.36 10.39 17.63
N THR A 43 1.01 11.67 17.59
CA THR A 43 0.00 12.16 16.65
C THR A 43 0.58 12.22 15.24
N ARG A 44 -0.24 11.86 14.23
CA ARG A 44 0.11 11.88 12.80
C ARG A 44 1.40 11.10 12.50
N SER A 45 1.54 9.94 13.13
CA SER A 45 2.60 8.97 12.83
C SER A 45 2.09 7.93 11.83
N VAL A 46 3.00 7.49 10.96
CA VAL A 46 2.73 6.49 9.94
C VAL A 46 3.85 5.47 9.95
N ILE A 47 3.53 4.18 9.86
CA ILE A 47 4.48 3.11 9.60
C ILE A 47 4.49 2.82 8.11
N ASP A 48 5.68 2.79 7.54
CA ASP A 48 5.91 2.44 6.14
C ASP A 48 6.41 0.99 6.03
N VAL A 49 5.76 0.21 5.16
CA VAL A 49 6.08 -1.18 4.85
C VAL A 49 6.25 -1.36 3.35
N HIS A 50 7.16 -2.26 2.97
CA HIS A 50 7.47 -2.53 1.57
C HIS A 50 7.18 -4.00 1.25
N TYR A 51 6.55 -4.24 0.10
CA TYR A 51 6.18 -5.58 -0.34
C TYR A 51 6.70 -5.89 -1.73
N TYR A 52 7.45 -6.98 -1.82
CA TYR A 52 7.97 -7.51 -3.07
C TYR A 52 7.86 -9.03 -3.11
N ASN A 53 7.57 -9.55 -4.30
CA ASN A 53 7.74 -10.97 -4.62
C ASN A 53 9.13 -11.18 -5.27
N LEU A 54 10.15 -10.61 -4.65
CA LEU A 54 11.55 -10.59 -5.11
C LEU A 54 12.50 -10.94 -3.95
N TYR A 55 13.77 -11.17 -4.27
CA TYR A 55 14.89 -11.25 -3.32
C TYR A 55 14.85 -12.51 -2.42
N SER A 56 14.15 -13.55 -2.87
CA SER A 56 14.13 -14.84 -2.22
C SER A 56 13.98 -15.95 -3.25
N ASP A 57 14.79 -16.99 -3.12
CA ASP A 57 14.72 -18.17 -4.00
C ASP A 57 13.38 -18.90 -3.94
N SER A 58 12.54 -18.62 -2.94
CA SER A 58 11.16 -19.11 -2.90
C SER A 58 10.34 -18.61 -4.10
N PHE A 59 10.46 -17.33 -4.45
CA PHE A 59 9.68 -16.70 -5.52
C PHE A 59 10.05 -17.28 -6.88
N LYS A 60 11.34 -17.55 -7.10
CA LYS A 60 11.88 -18.23 -8.29
C LYS A 60 11.18 -19.54 -8.63
N ARG A 61 10.79 -20.29 -7.59
CA ARG A 61 10.18 -21.62 -7.70
C ARG A 61 8.66 -21.59 -7.74
N MET A 62 8.04 -20.44 -7.45
CA MET A 62 6.60 -20.29 -7.49
C MET A 62 6.10 -20.19 -8.94
N SER A 63 4.92 -20.76 -9.19
CA SER A 63 4.15 -20.48 -10.40
C SER A 63 3.57 -19.06 -10.37
N VAL A 64 2.98 -18.62 -11.49
CA VAL A 64 2.21 -17.36 -11.54
C VAL A 64 1.12 -17.36 -10.45
N GLN A 65 0.31 -18.42 -10.40
CA GLN A 65 -0.79 -18.49 -9.42
C GLN A 65 -0.27 -18.48 -7.99
N GLN A 66 0.83 -19.17 -7.69
CA GLN A 66 1.42 -19.16 -6.35
C GLN A 66 1.93 -17.77 -5.94
N ASN A 67 2.46 -16.98 -6.87
CA ASN A 67 2.84 -15.60 -6.59
C ASN A 67 1.62 -14.71 -6.30
N ILE A 68 0.52 -14.89 -7.04
CA ILE A 68 -0.74 -14.18 -6.81
C ILE A 68 -1.35 -14.59 -5.45
N ASP A 69 -1.36 -15.88 -5.15
CA ASP A 69 -1.87 -16.41 -3.88
C ASP A 69 -1.05 -15.90 -2.69
N PHE A 70 0.28 -15.76 -2.84
CA PHE A 70 1.15 -15.19 -1.81
C PHE A 70 0.77 -13.74 -1.46
N VAL A 71 0.38 -12.93 -2.45
CA VAL A 71 -0.12 -11.56 -2.20
C VAL A 71 -1.43 -11.62 -1.40
N ASN A 72 -2.38 -12.43 -1.86
CA ASN A 72 -3.72 -12.53 -1.27
C ASN A 72 -3.75 -13.15 0.13
N THR A 73 -2.73 -13.94 0.48
CA THR A 73 -2.65 -14.66 1.76
C THR A 73 -1.56 -14.07 2.66
N ASN A 74 -0.29 -14.24 2.32
CA ASN A 74 0.84 -13.84 3.15
C ASN A 74 0.93 -12.32 3.30
N GLN A 75 1.00 -11.57 2.20
CA GLN A 75 1.15 -10.11 2.30
C GLN A 75 -0.13 -9.44 2.83
N SER A 76 -1.30 -9.96 2.47
CA SER A 76 -2.57 -9.55 3.08
C SER A 76 -2.57 -9.72 4.61
N ALA A 77 -2.08 -10.86 5.12
CA ALA A 77 -1.95 -11.08 6.56
C ALA A 77 -0.90 -10.16 7.19
N GLN A 78 0.26 -9.97 6.55
CA GLN A 78 1.31 -9.04 7.01
C GLN A 78 0.78 -7.61 7.11
N LEU A 79 0.07 -7.12 6.08
CA LEU A 79 -0.51 -5.78 6.07
C LEU A 79 -1.60 -5.64 7.14
N SER A 80 -2.43 -6.66 7.32
CA SER A 80 -3.46 -6.68 8.37
C SER A 80 -2.86 -6.65 9.79
N GLN A 81 -1.67 -7.24 9.98
CA GLN A 81 -0.99 -7.18 11.27
C GLN A 81 -0.63 -5.75 11.66
N VAL A 82 -0.22 -4.92 10.69
CA VAL A 82 0.20 -3.53 10.94
C VAL A 82 -0.94 -2.51 10.77
N THR A 83 -1.97 -2.83 9.99
CA THR A 83 -3.14 -1.96 9.81
C THR A 83 -4.17 -2.26 10.91
N THR A 84 -4.03 -1.61 12.06
CA THR A 84 -4.90 -1.83 13.24
C THR A 84 -5.74 -0.60 13.57
N SER A 85 -6.89 -0.78 14.22
CA SER A 85 -7.82 0.32 14.57
C SER A 85 -7.25 1.33 15.57
N ASN A 86 -6.37 0.89 16.47
CA ASN A 86 -5.77 1.70 17.53
C ASN A 86 -4.25 1.89 17.36
N GLY A 87 -3.73 1.64 16.16
CA GLY A 87 -2.31 1.77 15.84
C GLY A 87 -1.97 3.06 15.10
N PRO A 88 -0.68 3.28 14.78
CA PRO A 88 -0.30 4.29 13.81
C PRO A 88 -0.94 4.01 12.44
N LEU A 89 -1.00 5.03 11.59
CA LEU A 89 -1.42 4.82 10.20
C LEU A 89 -0.39 3.94 9.48
N THR A 90 -0.80 3.24 8.43
CA THR A 90 0.04 2.31 7.66
C THR A 90 0.08 2.75 6.20
N PHE A 91 1.28 2.83 5.66
CA PHE A 91 1.59 3.17 4.28
C PHE A 91 2.33 2.01 3.62
N VAL A 92 1.87 1.55 2.45
CA VAL A 92 2.66 0.65 1.62
C VAL A 92 3.55 1.51 0.72
N GLY A 93 4.70 1.94 1.22
CA GLY A 93 5.51 2.95 0.55
C GLY A 93 6.28 2.44 -0.66
N GLU A 94 6.49 1.14 -0.76
CA GLU A 94 7.13 0.55 -1.93
C GLU A 94 6.51 -0.81 -2.29
N TRP A 95 6.11 -0.93 -3.55
CA TRP A 95 5.77 -2.18 -4.23
C TRP A 95 5.94 -2.01 -5.73
N ALA A 96 6.19 -3.10 -6.45
CA ALA A 96 6.23 -3.11 -7.91
C ALA A 96 5.51 -4.35 -8.45
N ALA A 97 5.03 -4.27 -9.69
CA ALA A 97 4.51 -5.44 -10.40
C ALA A 97 5.64 -6.24 -11.07
N GLU A 98 6.84 -6.18 -10.48
CA GLU A 98 7.96 -7.03 -10.83
C GLU A 98 8.07 -8.16 -9.80
N TRP A 99 8.44 -9.34 -10.28
CA TRP A 99 8.51 -10.55 -9.48
C TRP A 99 9.63 -11.47 -9.96
N GLU A 100 10.17 -12.27 -9.04
CA GLU A 100 11.25 -13.18 -9.37
C GLU A 100 10.67 -14.49 -9.92
N LEU A 101 10.25 -14.48 -11.19
CA LEU A 101 9.63 -15.63 -11.84
C LEU A 101 10.60 -16.28 -12.84
N HIS A 102 10.91 -17.57 -12.66
CA HIS A 102 11.78 -18.31 -13.60
C HIS A 102 11.13 -18.59 -14.95
N ARG A 103 9.80 -18.69 -14.99
CA ARG A 103 9.05 -18.98 -16.21
C ARG A 103 8.55 -17.69 -16.84
N ARG A 104 8.36 -17.70 -18.16
CA ARG A 104 7.80 -16.55 -18.87
C ARG A 104 6.35 -16.32 -18.42
N ALA A 105 6.06 -15.14 -17.87
CA ALA A 105 4.71 -14.65 -17.63
C ALA A 105 4.16 -13.92 -18.87
N THR A 106 2.86 -14.06 -19.09
CA THR A 106 2.11 -13.31 -20.11
C THR A 106 1.71 -11.94 -19.58
N LYS A 107 1.23 -11.05 -20.46
CA LYS A 107 0.64 -9.76 -20.04
C LYS A 107 -0.53 -9.95 -19.06
N LEU A 108 -1.38 -10.94 -19.29
CA LEU A 108 -2.52 -11.23 -18.41
C LEU A 108 -2.07 -11.67 -17.02
N ASP A 109 -0.96 -12.40 -16.92
CA ASP A 109 -0.39 -12.81 -15.63
C ASP A 109 0.06 -11.58 -14.82
N TYR A 110 0.77 -10.64 -15.44
CA TYR A 110 1.15 -9.38 -14.79
C TYR A 110 -0.05 -8.51 -14.41
N GLN A 111 -1.08 -8.45 -15.26
CA GLN A 111 -2.32 -7.74 -14.95
C GLN A 111 -3.00 -8.33 -13.71
N ASN A 112 -3.11 -9.66 -13.63
CA ASN A 112 -3.71 -10.34 -12.49
C ASN A 112 -2.88 -10.14 -11.21
N PHE A 113 -1.56 -10.14 -11.33
CA PHE A 113 -0.66 -9.89 -10.20
C PHE A 113 -0.77 -8.46 -9.67
N ALA A 114 -0.64 -7.46 -10.55
CA ALA A 114 -0.77 -6.06 -10.16
C ALA A 114 -2.16 -5.76 -9.59
N LYS A 115 -3.21 -6.40 -10.12
CA LYS A 115 -4.57 -6.30 -9.57
C LYS A 115 -4.65 -6.86 -8.14
N ALA A 116 -4.07 -8.04 -7.89
CA ALA A 116 -4.05 -8.62 -6.55
C ALA A 116 -3.28 -7.73 -5.56
N GLN A 117 -2.14 -7.18 -5.99
CA GLN A 117 -1.36 -6.20 -5.21
C GLN A 117 -2.20 -4.97 -4.85
N LEU A 118 -2.83 -4.33 -5.83
CA LEU A 118 -3.70 -3.17 -5.61
C LEU A 118 -4.85 -3.47 -4.63
N GLN A 119 -5.55 -4.60 -4.80
CA GLN A 119 -6.66 -5.02 -3.93
C GLN A 119 -6.24 -5.30 -2.48
N VAL A 120 -4.99 -5.67 -2.25
CA VAL A 120 -4.45 -5.88 -0.91
C VAL A 120 -3.92 -4.56 -0.35
N TYR A 121 -3.10 -3.83 -1.10
CA TYR A 121 -2.40 -2.64 -0.61
C TYR A 121 -3.32 -1.42 -0.46
N GLU A 122 -4.46 -1.37 -1.17
CA GLU A 122 -5.50 -0.34 -0.95
C GLU A 122 -6.10 -0.37 0.47
N ARG A 123 -5.91 -1.48 1.20
CA ARG A 123 -6.38 -1.62 2.60
C ARG A 123 -5.50 -0.87 3.60
N ALA A 124 -4.31 -0.41 3.19
CA ALA A 124 -3.46 0.42 4.01
C ALA A 124 -4.12 1.79 4.26
N ASN A 125 -4.33 2.15 5.52
CA ASN A 125 -5.15 3.31 5.89
C ASN A 125 -4.46 4.69 5.70
N PHE A 126 -3.21 4.73 5.19
CA PHE A 126 -2.55 5.94 4.70
C PHE A 126 -2.37 5.97 3.17
N GLY A 127 -2.58 4.83 2.49
CA GLY A 127 -2.39 4.67 1.05
C GLY A 127 -1.16 3.82 0.69
N TRP A 128 -0.76 3.91 -0.58
CA TRP A 128 0.33 3.13 -1.17
C TRP A 128 1.09 3.94 -2.22
N ALA A 129 2.32 3.53 -2.53
CA ALA A 129 3.12 4.10 -3.61
C ALA A 129 3.84 3.02 -4.43
N TYR A 130 3.71 3.12 -5.75
CA TYR A 130 4.40 2.23 -6.68
C TYR A 130 5.87 2.64 -6.83
N TRP A 131 6.76 1.66 -6.73
CA TRP A 131 8.18 1.83 -7.00
C TRP A 131 8.49 1.35 -8.43
N THR A 132 8.69 2.23 -9.42
CA THR A 132 8.81 3.70 -9.37
C THR A 132 8.03 4.34 -10.53
N LEU A 133 8.01 5.67 -10.60
CA LEU A 133 7.30 6.39 -11.68
C LEU A 133 7.88 6.03 -13.07
N LYS A 134 9.20 6.12 -13.24
CA LYS A 134 9.92 5.83 -14.49
C LYS A 134 11.14 4.96 -14.25
N ASN A 135 11.33 3.95 -15.10
CA ASN A 135 12.47 3.05 -15.03
C ASN A 135 12.80 2.50 -16.43
N VAL A 136 14.06 2.13 -16.66
CA VAL A 136 14.51 1.46 -17.89
C VAL A 136 14.00 0.02 -18.01
N HIS A 137 13.64 -0.60 -16.88
CA HIS A 137 12.98 -1.89 -16.80
C HIS A 137 11.46 -1.69 -16.72
N ASN A 138 10.74 -2.19 -17.71
CA ASN A 138 9.33 -1.88 -17.95
C ASN A 138 8.40 -2.10 -16.74
N HIS A 139 8.47 -3.24 -16.04
CA HIS A 139 7.59 -3.51 -14.89
C HIS A 139 8.03 -2.82 -13.59
N TRP A 140 9.14 -2.09 -13.60
CA TRP A 140 9.50 -1.16 -12.54
C TRP A 140 9.02 0.27 -12.84
N SER A 141 8.42 0.53 -14.01
CA SER A 141 7.91 1.84 -14.40
C SER A 141 6.38 1.87 -14.35
N LEU A 142 5.82 2.57 -13.36
CA LEU A 142 4.38 2.80 -13.28
C LEU A 142 3.83 3.45 -14.55
N GLU A 143 4.54 4.45 -15.09
CA GLU A 143 4.16 5.11 -16.35
C GLU A 143 4.04 4.11 -17.49
N TRP A 144 5.04 3.24 -17.68
CA TRP A 144 5.00 2.21 -18.72
C TRP A 144 3.86 1.21 -18.48
N MET A 145 3.68 0.77 -17.23
CA MET A 145 2.65 -0.19 -16.85
C MET A 145 1.24 0.32 -17.14
N ILE A 146 0.97 1.60 -16.87
CA ILE A 146 -0.31 2.24 -17.18
C ILE A 146 -0.46 2.41 -18.70
N ASN A 147 0.54 3.01 -19.36
CA ASN A 147 0.46 3.31 -20.80
C ASN A 147 0.36 2.07 -21.69
N ASN A 148 0.83 0.93 -21.21
CA ASN A 148 0.75 -0.34 -21.93
C ASN A 148 -0.39 -1.24 -21.43
N GLY A 149 -1.27 -0.73 -20.54
CA GLY A 149 -2.48 -1.42 -20.09
C GLY A 149 -2.20 -2.66 -19.22
N TYR A 150 -1.11 -2.65 -18.45
CA TYR A 150 -0.84 -3.66 -17.42
C TYR A 150 -1.50 -3.30 -16.08
N ILE A 151 -1.60 -2.01 -15.77
CA ILE A 151 -2.34 -1.47 -14.63
C ILE A 151 -3.44 -0.53 -15.16
N SER A 152 -4.67 -0.69 -14.66
CA SER A 152 -5.74 0.28 -14.85
C SER A 152 -5.99 1.03 -13.55
N LEU A 153 -6.15 2.34 -13.64
CA LEU A 153 -6.49 3.21 -12.50
C LEU A 153 -8.01 3.44 -12.37
N GLU A 154 -8.82 2.88 -13.28
CA GLU A 154 -10.27 2.99 -13.18
C GLU A 154 -10.77 2.18 -11.99
N SER A 155 -11.41 2.85 -11.03
CA SER A 155 -12.14 2.20 -9.95
C SER A 155 -13.29 1.38 -10.52
N ASN A 156 -13.44 0.12 -10.09
CA ASN A 156 -14.70 -0.60 -10.28
C ASN A 156 -15.85 0.30 -9.78
N PRO A 157 -16.92 0.53 -10.56
CA PRO A 157 -18.03 1.42 -10.16
C PRO A 157 -18.85 0.96 -8.95
N THR A 158 -18.43 -0.06 -8.18
CA THR A 158 -19.32 -0.81 -7.28
C THR A 158 -18.91 -0.87 -5.81
N SER A 159 -17.91 -0.11 -5.35
CA SER A 159 -17.58 -0.06 -3.90
C SER A 159 -17.88 1.27 -3.20
N GLY A 160 -18.58 2.20 -3.85
CA GLY A 160 -19.07 3.42 -3.22
C GLY A 160 -20.60 3.51 -3.26
N SER A 161 -21.29 2.91 -2.29
CA SER A 161 -22.67 3.33 -2.01
C SER A 161 -22.59 4.78 -1.54
N ARG A 162 -22.98 5.71 -2.43
CA ARG A 162 -23.22 7.11 -2.11
C ARG A 162 -24.25 7.18 -0.99
N PHE A 163 -23.81 7.42 0.23
CA PHE A 163 -24.67 7.89 1.29
C PHE A 163 -24.96 9.37 1.05
N GLY A 164 -26.18 9.64 0.55
CA GLY A 164 -26.96 10.84 0.82
C GLY A 164 -26.43 12.17 0.28
N ASP A 165 -26.91 12.55 -0.92
CA ASP A 165 -27.20 13.95 -1.22
C ASP A 165 -28.74 14.11 -1.26
N GLU A 166 -29.19 15.21 -0.66
CA GLU A 166 -30.54 15.54 -0.21
C GLU A 166 -31.63 15.56 -1.29
N VAL A 167 -32.88 15.30 -0.86
CA VAL A 167 -34.05 16.00 -1.39
C VAL A 167 -34.78 16.68 -0.23
N SER A 168 -34.36 17.90 0.06
CA SER A 168 -35.19 18.90 0.73
C SER A 168 -35.92 19.68 -0.36
N SER A 169 -37.23 19.44 -0.50
CA SER A 169 -38.11 20.34 -1.24
C SER A 169 -39.36 20.59 -0.40
N ALA A 170 -39.30 21.60 0.46
CA ALA A 170 -40.49 22.22 1.02
C ALA A 170 -40.96 23.32 0.05
N THR A 171 -41.96 23.01 -0.76
CA THR A 171 -42.76 24.01 -1.47
C THR A 171 -43.70 24.69 -0.50
N LEU A 172 -43.58 26.01 -0.41
CA LEU A 172 -44.62 26.93 0.02
C LEU A 172 -45.74 26.89 -1.03
N ASP A 173 -46.99 26.75 -0.58
CA ASP A 173 -48.13 27.35 -1.26
C ASP A 173 -49.21 27.70 -0.23
N SER A 174 -49.71 28.92 -0.37
CA SER A 174 -50.78 29.56 0.38
C SER A 174 -52.14 29.24 -0.21
N VAL A 175 -53.10 28.79 0.61
CA VAL A 175 -54.50 29.30 0.69
C VAL A 175 -55.03 29.05 2.10
#